data_AF-A0A671NKL6-F1
#
_entry.id   AF-A0A671NKL6-F1
#
_cell.length_a   1.000
_cell.length_b   1.000
_cell.length_c   1.000
_cell.angle_alpha   90.00
_cell.angle_beta   90.00
_cell.angle_gamma   90.00
#
_symmetry.space_group_name_H-M   'P 1'
#
loop_
_entity.id
_entity.type
_entity.pdbx_description
1 polymer ?
#
loop_
_entity_poly.entity_id
_entity_poly.type
_entity_poly.pdbx_seq_one_letter_code
_entity_poly.pdbx_strand_id
1 'polypeptide(L)' 'MGIMNSFVNDIFERIAGESSRLAHYNKRSTISSREIQTAVRLLLPGELAKHAVHEVSKINVHSSAE' A
#
# COMPACT_ATOMS: atom_id res chain seq x y z
N MET A 1 -8.06 19.17 -14.31
CA MET A 1 -6.97 18.22 -13.97
C MET A 1 -6.52 18.44 -12.52
N GLY A 2 -7.40 18.28 -11.54
CA GLY A 2 -7.06 18.51 -10.11
C GLY A 2 -7.61 17.40 -9.22
N ILE A 3 -8.86 17.00 -9.47
CA ILE A 3 -9.58 15.95 -8.73
C ILE A 3 -8.80 14.63 -8.71
N MET A 4 -8.29 14.15 -9.86
CA MET A 4 -7.52 12.91 -9.92
C MET A 4 -6.19 13.01 -9.16
N ASN A 5 -5.52 14.16 -9.21
CA ASN A 5 -4.28 14.37 -8.45
C ASN A 5 -4.55 14.39 -6.94
N SER A 6 -5.61 15.08 -6.51
CA SER A 6 -6.03 15.08 -5.11
C SER A 6 -6.44 13.69 -4.62
N PHE A 7 -7.12 12.90 -5.46
CA PHE A 7 -7.50 11.53 -5.14
C PHE A 7 -6.26 10.63 -4.91
N VAL A 8 -5.25 10.73 -5.78
CA VAL A 8 -4.01 9.97 -5.62
C VAL A 8 -3.27 10.37 -4.34
N ASN A 9 -3.20 11.66 -4.03
CA ASN A 9 -2.54 12.13 -2.81
C ASN A 9 -3.29 11.69 -1.54
N ASP A 10 -4.62 11.78 -1.50
CA ASP A 10 -5.43 11.30 -0.35
C ASP A 10 -5.21 9.80 -0.09
N ILE A 11 -5.25 8.97 -1.14
CA ILE A 11 -5.03 7.54 -1.00
C ILE A 11 -3.59 7.23 -0.58
N PHE A 12 -2.60 7.96 -1.12
CA PHE A 12 -1.20 7.80 -0.74
C PHE A 12 -0.98 8.07 0.75
N GLU A 13 -1.48 9.20 1.25
CA GLU A 13 -1.35 9.58 2.67
C GLU A 13 -2.02 8.53 3.59
N ARG A 14 -3.20 8.04 3.19
CA ARG A 14 -3.91 7.01 3.94
C ARG A 14 -3.13 5.70 4.00
N ILE A 15 -2.58 5.24 2.88
CA ILE A 15 -1.76 4.01 2.82
C ILE A 15 -0.47 4.18 3.63
N ALA A 16 0.23 5.30 3.48
CA ALA A 16 1.47 5.57 4.21
C ALA A 16 1.24 5.62 5.73
N GLY A 17 0.19 6.31 6.16
CA GLY A 17 -0.18 6.38 7.58
C GLY A 17 -0.55 5.02 8.17
N GLU A 18 -1.35 4.22 7.45
CA GLU A 18 -1.72 2.88 7.91
C GLU A 18 -0.51 1.92 7.93
N SER A 19 0.37 2.01 6.94
CA SER A 19 1.57 1.17 6.86
C SER A 19 2.56 1.49 7.98
N SER A 20 2.70 2.78 8.33
CA SER A 20 3.49 3.21 9.49
C SER A 20 2.89 2.65 10.79
N ARG A 21 1.58 2.77 10.98
CA ARG A 21 0.89 2.18 12.15
C ARG A 21 1.14 0.68 12.25
N LEU A 22 1.02 -0.05 11.14
CA LEU A 22 1.28 -1.50 11.08
C LEU A 22 2.73 -1.86 11.42
N ALA A 23 3.70 -1.08 10.94
CA ALA A 23 5.11 -1.30 11.30
C ALA A 23 5.34 -1.08 12.80
N HIS A 24 4.76 -0.01 13.36
CA HIS A 24 4.81 0.27 14.80
C HIS A 24 4.15 -0.83 15.65
N TYR A 25 2.97 -1.33 15.25
CA TYR A 25 2.31 -2.44 15.93
C TYR A 25 3.15 -3.71 15.94
N ASN A 26 3.88 -3.96 14.86
CA ASN A 26 4.79 -5.10 14.74
C ASN A 26 6.19 -4.84 15.33
N LYS A 27 6.40 -3.71 16.04
CA LYS A 27 7.69 -3.29 16.61
C LYS A 27 8.83 -3.24 15.58
N ARG A 28 8.49 -2.89 14.35
CA ARG A 28 9.46 -2.71 13.25
C ARG A 28 9.70 -1.23 13.01
N SER A 29 10.96 -0.87 12.81
CA SER A 29 11.36 0.48 12.39
C SER A 29 11.28 0.67 10.86
N THR A 30 11.17 -0.42 10.11
CA THR A 30 11.14 -0.43 8.65
C THR A 30 9.77 -0.85 8.16
N ILE A 31 9.17 -0.03 7.28
CA ILE A 31 7.96 -0.38 6.52
C ILE A 31 8.39 -1.26 5.35
N SER A 32 7.95 -2.53 5.33
CA SER A 32 8.19 -3.45 4.22
C SER A 32 6.98 -3.51 3.28
N SER A 33 7.13 -4.18 2.14
CA SER A 33 6.03 -4.44 1.21
C SER A 33 4.85 -5.18 1.87
N ARG A 34 5.07 -5.90 2.97
CA ARG A 34 4.02 -6.55 3.75
C ARG A 34 3.08 -5.55 4.43
N GLU A 35 3.63 -4.51 5.07
CA GLU A 35 2.82 -3.49 5.73
C GLU A 35 2.01 -2.70 4.70
N ILE A 36 2.61 -2.38 3.54
CA ILE A 36 1.92 -1.73 2.41
C ILE A 36 0.77 -2.61 1.89
N GLN A 37 1.02 -3.90 1.63
CA GLN A 37 -0.03 -4.82 1.15
C GLN A 37 -1.18 -4.96 2.15
N THR A 38 -0.86 -4.99 3.44
CA THR A 38 -1.87 -5.07 4.50
C THR A 38 -2.69 -3.78 4.57
N ALA A 39 -2.04 -2.60 4.52
CA ALA A 39 -2.72 -1.31 4.50
C ALA A 39 -3.66 -1.17 3.29
N VAL A 40 -3.24 -1.62 2.10
CA VAL A 40 -4.08 -1.63 0.89
C VAL A 40 -5.33 -2.50 1.08
N ARG A 41 -5.21 -3.68 1.72
CA ARG A 41 -6.36 -4.55 2.01
C ARG A 41 -7.31 -3.96 3.04
N LEU A 42 -6.82 -3.14 3.97
CA LEU A 42 -7.64 -2.46 4.98
C LEU A 42 -8.37 -1.24 4.41
N LEU A 43 -7.75 -0.53 3.47
CA LEU A 43 -8.27 0.74 2.94
C LEU A 43 -9.16 0.57 1.70
N LEU A 44 -8.92 -0.45 0.88
CA LEU A 44 -9.67 -0.68 -0.35
C LEU A 44 -10.75 -1.75 -0.17
N PRO A 45 -11.96 -1.56 -0.72
CA PRO A 45 -13.03 -2.54 -0.62
C PRO A 45 -12.91 -3.66 -1.67
N GLY A 46 -13.25 -4.89 -1.27
CA GLY A 46 -13.61 -6.00 -2.15
C GLY A 46 -12.60 -6.28 -3.28
N GLU A 47 -13.07 -6.24 -4.53
CA GLU A 47 -12.25 -6.53 -5.72
C GLU A 47 -11.13 -5.53 -5.95
N LEU A 48 -11.26 -4.26 -5.52
CA LEU A 48 -10.19 -3.27 -5.69
C LEU A 48 -8.96 -3.63 -4.86
N ALA A 49 -9.16 -4.15 -3.64
CA ALA A 49 -8.05 -4.64 -2.82
C ALA A 49 -7.34 -5.82 -3.49
N LYS A 50 -8.08 -6.75 -4.11
CA LYS A 50 -7.50 -7.92 -4.78
C LYS A 50 -6.62 -7.51 -5.96
N HIS A 51 -7.14 -6.64 -6.83
CA HIS A 51 -6.39 -6.14 -7.98
C HIS A 51 -5.15 -5.35 -7.53
N ALA A 52 -5.31 -4.43 -6.56
CA ALA A 52 -4.20 -3.63 -6.06
C ALA A 52 -3.09 -4.50 -5.45
N VAL A 53 -3.44 -5.52 -4.66
CA VAL A 53 -2.47 -6.47 -4.09
C VAL A 53 -1.75 -7.28 -5.17
N HIS A 54 -2.47 -7.70 -6.21
CA HIS A 54 -1.89 -8.43 -7.34
C HIS A 54 -0.86 -7.56 -8.09
N GLU A 55 -1.17 -6.30 -8.35
CA GLU A 55 -0.24 -5.36 -8.98
C GLU A 55 1.00 -5.10 -8.09
N VAL A 56 0.82 -4.92 -6.78
CA VAL A 56 1.95 -4.77 -5.84
C VAL A 56 2.84 -6.02 -5.85
N SER A 57 2.25 -7.22 -5.89
CA SER A 57 3.01 -8.47 -5.95
C SER A 57 3.83 -8.60 -7.22
N LYS A 58 3.29 -8.17 -8.37
CA LYS A 58 4.04 -8.16 -9.63
C LYS A 58 5.27 -7.26 -9.52
N ILE A 59 5.11 -6.02 -9.06
CA ILE A 59 6.21 -5.05 -8.95
C ILE A 59 7.30 -5.58 -8.02
N ASN A 60 6.92 -6.14 -6.87
CA ASN A 60 7.87 -6.67 -5.89
C ASN A 60 8.69 -7.85 -6.43
N VAL A 61 8.13 -8.68 -7.31
CA VAL A 61 8.85 -9.79 -7.96
C VAL A 61 9.80 -9.28 -9.04
N HIS A 62 9.38 -8.31 -9.85
CA HIS A 62 10.21 -7.76 -10.93
C HIS A 62 11.37 -6.92 -10.38
N SER A 63 11.13 -6.09 -9.35
CA SER A 63 12.17 -5.27 -8.72
C SER A 63 13.24 -6.08 -7.96
N SER A 64 12.96 -7.35 -7.66
CA SER A 64 13.94 -8.25 -7.01
C SER A 64 14.70 -9.11 -8.02
N ALA A 65 14.35 -9.03 -9.30
CA ALA A 65 14.97 -9.76 -10.41
C ALA A 65 15.93 -8.87 -11.25
N GLU A 66 16.00 -7.58 -10.92
CA GLU A 66 17.00 -6.61 -11.40
C GLU A 66 18.06 -6.37 -10.31
#